data_AF-A0A1Q6HY43-F1
#
_entry.id   AF-A0A1Q6HY43-F1
#
_cell.length_a   1.000
_cell.length_b   1.000
_cell.length_c   1.000
_cell.angle_alpha   90.00
_cell.angle_beta   90.00
_cell.angle_gamma   90.00
#
_symmetry.space_group_name_H-M   'P 1'
#
loop_
_entity.id
_entity.type
_entity.pdbx_description
1 polymer ?
#
loop_
_entity_poly.entity_id
_entity_poly.type
_entity_poly.pdbx_seq_one_letter_code
_entity_poly.pdbx_strand_id
1 'polypeptide(L)'
;MKVRYVDVETPKFINDLCGGLPFYPFDQNENSWIAKYEATDLLEQIDIDELKVTEVLMPEKKAQLIRILENLKEYDNPVIYDSNLKIE
;
A
#
# COMPACT_ATOMS: atom_id res chain seq x y z
N MET A 1 -19.58 38.64 0.34
CA MET A 1 -19.11 37.59 -0.59
C MET A 1 -19.43 36.25 0.07
N LYS A 2 -20.28 35.39 -0.53
CA LYS A 2 -20.66 34.09 0.06
C LYS A 2 -19.79 33.01 -0.59
N VAL A 3 -18.81 32.50 0.16
CA VAL A 3 -17.94 31.42 -0.32
C VAL A 3 -18.80 30.17 -0.46
N ARG A 4 -18.85 29.58 -1.66
CA ARG A 4 -19.48 28.28 -1.91
C ARG A 4 -18.36 27.25 -1.96
N TYR A 5 -18.41 26.28 -1.07
CA TYR A 5 -17.53 25.12 -1.11
C TYR A 5 -18.14 24.13 -2.10
N VAL A 6 -17.31 23.60 -2.99
CA VAL A 6 -17.66 22.49 -3.90
C VAL A 6 -17.01 21.26 -3.30
N ASP A 7 -17.80 20.24 -2.99
CA ASP A 7 -17.25 18.93 -2.62
C ASP A 7 -16.51 18.39 -3.84
N VAL A 8 -15.20 18.26 -3.70
CA VAL A 8 -14.33 17.64 -4.70
C VAL A 8 -13.85 16.32 -4.13
N GLU A 9 -13.95 15.24 -4.90
CA GLU A 9 -13.36 13.97 -4.50
C GLU A 9 -11.88 14.19 -4.17
N THR A 10 -11.49 13.83 -2.94
CA THR A 10 -10.10 13.96 -2.52
C THR A 10 -9.26 13.05 -3.42
N PRO A 11 -8.20 13.57 -4.07
CA PRO A 11 -7.32 12.71 -4.87
C PRO A 11 -6.74 11.62 -3.97
N LYS A 12 -7.05 10.36 -4.28
CA LYS A 12 -6.52 9.19 -3.57
C LYS A 12 -5.38 8.62 -4.39
N PHE A 13 -4.24 8.40 -3.75
CA PHE A 13 -3.19 7.60 -4.33
C PHE A 13 -3.60 6.14 -4.26
N ILE A 14 -3.52 5.43 -5.39
CA ILE A 14 -3.79 4.00 -5.46
C ILE A 14 -2.48 3.25 -5.67
N ASN A 15 -2.36 2.08 -5.07
CA ASN A 15 -1.26 1.17 -5.31
C ASN A 15 -1.71 0.14 -6.35
N ASP A 16 -1.60 0.50 -7.63
CA ASP A 16 -1.91 -0.39 -8.76
C ASP A 16 -0.80 -1.43 -9.04
N LEU A 17 0.34 -1.32 -8.35
CA LEU A 17 1.44 -2.29 -8.46
C LEU A 17 1.07 -3.62 -7.82
N CYS A 18 0.68 -3.62 -6.55
CA CYS A 18 0.35 -4.83 -5.80
C CYS A 18 -1.04 -4.84 -5.16
N GLY A 19 -1.79 -3.73 -5.22
CA GLY A 19 -3.13 -3.60 -4.65
C GLY A 19 -3.15 -3.33 -3.14
N GLY A 20 -2.00 -3.15 -2.50
CA GLY A 20 -1.89 -2.88 -1.07
C GLY A 20 -2.17 -1.43 -0.70
N LEU A 21 -1.74 -1.03 0.50
CA LEU A 21 -1.84 0.37 0.93
C LEU A 21 -1.06 1.32 0.02
N PRO A 22 -1.48 2.60 -0.05
CA PRO A 22 -0.73 3.62 -0.78
C PRO A 22 0.69 3.76 -0.23
N PHE A 23 1.65 3.92 -1.14
CA PHE A 23 3.06 3.97 -0.79
C PHE A 23 3.50 5.35 -0.30
N TYR A 24 3.76 5.45 1.01
CA TYR A 24 4.30 6.64 1.66
C TYR A 24 5.62 6.32 2.37
N PRO A 25 6.78 6.64 1.77
CA PRO A 25 8.06 6.32 2.37
C PRO A 25 8.30 7.14 3.64
N PHE A 26 8.74 6.48 4.70
CA PHE A 26 9.20 7.14 5.93
C PHE A 26 10.71 7.40 5.90
N ASP A 27 11.45 6.66 5.07
CA ASP A 27 12.88 6.85 4.81
C ASP A 27 13.17 6.67 3.32
N GLN A 28 14.14 7.43 2.80
CA GLN A 28 14.47 7.42 1.37
C GLN A 28 15.90 7.90 1.09
N ASN A 29 16.47 7.40 0.00
CA ASN A 29 17.69 7.92 -0.62
C ASN A 29 17.44 8.14 -2.14
N GLU A 30 18.50 8.42 -2.91
CA GLU A 30 18.39 8.71 -4.36
C GLU A 30 17.75 7.58 -5.17
N ASN A 31 17.92 6.32 -4.74
CA ASN A 31 17.52 5.13 -5.50
C ASN A 31 16.66 4.15 -4.70
N SER A 32 16.37 4.43 -3.43
CA SER A 32 15.66 3.51 -2.54
C SER A 32 14.66 4.25 -1.67
N TRP A 33 13.51 3.63 -1.45
CA TRP A 33 12.44 4.13 -0.61
C TRP A 33 11.92 3.02 0.29
N ILE A 34 11.77 3.33 1.57
CA ILE A 34 11.28 2.39 2.57
C ILE A 34 9.96 2.94 3.13
N ALA A 35 8.89 2.18 2.99
CA ALA A 35 7.64 2.39 3.72
C ALA A 35 7.48 1.35 4.82
N LYS A 36 6.80 1.73 5.89
CA LYS A 36 6.50 0.88 7.04
C LYS A 36 5.01 0.95 7.30
N TYR A 37 4.38 -0.21 7.41
CA TYR A 37 2.97 -0.34 7.74
C TYR A 37 2.83 -1.16 9.02
N GLU A 38 2.07 -0.64 9.97
CA GLU A 38 1.73 -1.40 11.17
C GLU A 38 0.85 -2.58 10.79
N ALA A 39 0.96 -3.68 11.53
CA ALA A 39 0.21 -4.89 11.22
C ALA A 39 -1.31 -4.67 11.32
N THR A 40 -1.74 -3.87 12.31
CA THR A 40 -3.14 -3.45 12.47
C THR A 40 -3.65 -2.67 11.27
N ASP A 41 -2.87 -1.70 10.77
CA ASP A 41 -3.28 -0.88 9.62
C ASP A 41 -3.50 -1.73 8.38
N LEU A 42 -2.62 -2.71 8.15
CA LEU A 42 -2.74 -3.62 7.01
C LEU A 42 -3.98 -4.52 7.10
N LEU A 43 -4.28 -5.03 8.29
CA LEU A 43 -5.43 -5.90 8.51
C LEU A 43 -6.76 -5.14 8.47
N GLU A 44 -6.80 -3.89 8.92
CA GLU A 44 -8.02 -3.08 8.96
C GLU A 44 -8.35 -2.41 7.62
N GLN A 45 -7.33 -1.99 6.87
CA GLN A 45 -7.52 -1.18 5.66
C GLN A 45 -7.47 -1.98 4.36
N ILE A 46 -6.91 -3.19 4.36
CA ILE A 46 -6.88 -4.05 3.19
C ILE A 46 -7.91 -5.16 3.34
N ASP A 47 -8.91 -5.17 2.45
CA ASP A 47 -9.77 -6.32 2.25
C ASP A 47 -9.03 -7.37 1.40
N ILE A 48 -8.68 -8.51 2.01
CA ILE A 48 -7.95 -9.60 1.35
C ILE A 48 -8.80 -10.23 0.22
N ASP A 49 -10.11 -10.32 0.40
CA ASP A 49 -11.00 -10.93 -0.58
C ASP A 49 -11.18 -10.03 -1.80
N GLU A 50 -11.28 -8.72 -1.59
CA GLU A 50 -11.22 -7.73 -2.68
C GLU A 50 -9.86 -7.78 -3.40
N LEU A 51 -8.76 -7.77 -2.64
CA LEU A 51 -7.40 -7.82 -3.19
C LEU A 51 -7.16 -9.04 -4.08
N LYS A 52 -7.71 -10.21 -3.72
CA LYS A 52 -7.58 -11.44 -4.52
C LYS A 52 -8.11 -11.25 -5.95
N VAL A 53 -9.19 -10.49 -6.12
CA VAL A 53 -9.84 -10.26 -7.43
C VAL A 53 -9.37 -8.99 -8.15
N THR A 54 -8.67 -8.07 -7.47
CA THR A 54 -8.13 -6.84 -8.08
C THR A 54 -7.07 -7.15 -9.15
N GLU A 55 -7.17 -6.51 -10.31
CA GLU A 55 -6.11 -6.51 -11.33
C GLU A 55 -5.00 -5.53 -10.95
N VAL A 56 -3.74 -5.98 -11.01
CA VAL A 56 -2.57 -5.20 -10.62
C VAL A 56 -1.44 -5.38 -11.63
N LEU A 57 -0.50 -4.45 -11.69
CA LEU A 57 0.64 -4.49 -12.61
C LEU A 57 1.67 -5.57 -12.25
N MET A 58 1.82 -5.90 -10.96
CA MET A 58 2.79 -6.89 -10.45
C MET A 58 2.07 -8.02 -9.70
N PRO A 59 1.47 -9.00 -10.42
CA PRO A 59 0.67 -10.06 -9.82
C PRO A 59 1.48 -10.95 -8.85
N GLU A 60 2.77 -11.13 -9.09
CA GLU A 60 3.68 -11.87 -8.20
C GLU A 60 3.87 -11.15 -6.86
N LYS A 61 3.91 -9.81 -6.86
CA LYS A 61 3.99 -8.99 -5.64
C LYS A 61 2.67 -8.98 -4.89
N LYS A 62 1.54 -8.95 -5.60
CA LYS A 62 0.22 -9.17 -4.99
C LYS A 62 0.12 -10.53 -4.30
N ALA A 63 0.54 -11.60 -4.95
CA ALA A 63 0.53 -12.93 -4.35
C ALA A 63 1.42 -13.01 -3.09
N GLN A 64 2.57 -12.34 -3.10
CA GLN A 64 3.43 -12.21 -1.93
C GLN A 64 2.74 -11.44 -0.79
N LEU A 65 2.09 -10.32 -1.10
CA LEU A 65 1.36 -9.52 -0.13
C LEU A 65 0.21 -10.31 0.51
N ILE A 66 -0.60 -10.99 -0.29
CA ILE A 66 -1.71 -11.84 0.20
C ILE A 66 -1.18 -12.89 1.19
N ARG A 67 -0.07 -13.55 0.88
CA ARG A 67 0.53 -14.54 1.80
C ARG A 67 0.99 -13.92 3.11
N ILE A 68 1.50 -12.69 3.09
CA ILE A 68 1.88 -11.98 4.32
C ILE A 68 0.62 -11.71 5.13
N LEU A 69 -0.41 -11.10 4.52
CA LEU A 69 -1.66 -10.72 5.17
C LEU A 69 -2.41 -11.93 5.76
N GLU A 70 -2.45 -13.06 5.07
CA GLU A 70 -3.10 -14.29 5.55
C GLU A 70 -2.43 -14.89 6.81
N ASN A 71 -1.18 -14.53 7.08
CA ASN A 71 -0.42 -15.02 8.23
C ASN A 71 -0.13 -13.94 9.29
N LEU A 72 -0.48 -12.68 9.00
CA LEU A 72 -0.18 -11.53 9.84
C LEU A 72 -1.16 -11.45 11.02
N LYS A 73 -0.65 -11.19 12.22
CA LYS A 73 -1.45 -10.95 13.42
C LYS A 73 -1.35 -9.48 13.84
N GLU A 74 -2.37 -8.99 14.55
CA GLU A 74 -2.45 -7.59 15.01
C GLU A 74 -1.22 -7.12 15.80
N TYR A 75 -0.61 -8.02 16.58
CA TYR A 75 0.55 -7.72 17.43
C TYR A 75 1.90 -8.09 16.80
N ASP A 76 1.89 -8.52 15.53
CA ASP A 76 3.13 -8.82 14.84
C ASP A 76 3.91 -7.53 14.52
N ASN A 77 5.19 -7.70 14.22
CA ASN A 77 6.04 -6.59 13.84
C ASN A 77 5.52 -5.93 12.54
N PRO A 78 5.81 -4.63 12.36
CA PRO A 78 5.43 -3.91 11.16
C PRO A 78 6.01 -4.53 9.90
N VAL A 79 5.24 -4.46 8.82
CA VAL A 79 5.69 -4.92 7.50
C VAL A 79 6.42 -3.79 6.80
N ILE A 80 7.60 -4.10 6.27
CA ILE A 80 8.44 -3.15 5.55
C ILE A 80 8.27 -3.36 4.05
N TYR A 81 8.03 -2.26 3.34
CA TYR A 81 8.00 -2.22 1.88
C TYR A 81 9.26 -1.48 1.40
N ASP A 82 10.16 -2.22 0.76
CA ASP A 82 11.41 -1.70 0.20
C ASP A 82 11.29 -1.64 -1.33
N SER A 83 11.41 -0.42 -1.86
CA SER A 83 11.36 -0.12 -3.30
C SER A 83 12.69 0.46 -3.76
N ASN A 84 13.23 -0.08 -4.84
CA ASN A 84 14.49 0.38 -5.42
C ASN A 84 14.29 0.75 -6.88
N LEU A 85 14.84 1.90 -7.29
CA LEU A 85 14.95 2.28 -8.69
C LEU A 85 16.00 1.37 -9.35
N LYS A 86 15.55 0.55 -10.31
CA LYS A 86 16.47 -0.17 -11.19
C LYS A 86 16.72 0.69 -12.42
N ILE A 87 17.98 1.10 -12.59
CA ILE A 87 18.45 1.72 -13.83
C ILE A 87 18.93 0.55 -14.71
N GLU A 88 18.25 0.33 -15.83
CA GLU A 88 18.67 -0.60 -16.89
C GLU A 88 19.64 0.09 -17.86
#